data_AF-A0A954UB32-F1
#
_entry.id   AF-A0A954UB32-F1
#
_cell.length_a   1.000
_cell.length_b   1.000
_cell.length_c   1.000
_cell.angle_alpha   90.00
_cell.angle_beta   90.00
_cell.angle_gamma   90.00
#
_symmetry.space_group_name_H-M   'P 1'
#
loop_
_entity.id
_entity.type
_entity.pdbx_description
1 polymer ?
#
loop_
_entity_poly.entity_id
_entity_poly.type
_entity_poly.pdbx_seq_one_letter_code
_entity_poly.pdbx_strand_id
1 'polypeptide(L)' 'ASALRQGSREELAAEFADVLAWLATIANVAGIDLGQAISDKYGSGCPGCGRLVCSCPMQEKP' A
#
# COMPACT_ATOMS: atom_id res chain seq x y z
N ALA A 1 -10.35 -13.32 -6.84
CA ALA A 1 -8.95 -13.42 -6.35
C ALA A 1 -8.34 -14.80 -6.69
N SER A 2 -8.27 -15.17 -7.98
CA SER A 2 -7.67 -16.43 -8.45
C SER A 2 -6.22 -16.30 -8.91
N ALA A 3 -5.69 -15.08 -9.05
CA ALA A 3 -4.34 -14.83 -9.56
C ALA A 3 -3.21 -15.26 -8.61
N LEU A 4 -3.48 -15.43 -7.31
CA LEU A 4 -2.45 -15.77 -6.32
C LEU A 4 -1.93 -17.22 -6.41
N ARG A 5 -2.45 -18.07 -7.29
CA ARG A 5 -2.04 -19.49 -7.35
C ARG A 5 -1.36 -19.94 -8.65
N GLN A 6 -1.38 -19.16 -9.75
CA GLN A 6 -0.93 -19.67 -11.07
C GLN A 6 -0.27 -18.63 -12.01
N GLY A 7 -0.01 -17.39 -11.58
CA GLY A 7 0.61 -16.37 -12.44
C GLY A 7 2.13 -16.29 -12.30
N SER A 8 2.80 -15.88 -13.38
CA SER A 8 4.19 -15.40 -13.40
C SER A 8 4.40 -14.21 -12.46
N ARG A 9 5.65 -13.89 -12.16
CA ARG A 9 5.99 -12.74 -11.31
C ARG A 9 5.50 -11.42 -11.93
N GLU A 10 5.53 -11.36 -13.26
CA GLU A 10 5.10 -10.25 -14.08
C GLU A 10 3.58 -10.06 -14.00
N GLU A 11 2.81 -11.15 -14.14
CA GLU A 11 1.35 -11.12 -13.98
C GLU A 11 0.96 -10.72 -12.56
N LEU A 12 1.65 -11.25 -11.54
CA LEU A 12 1.40 -10.84 -10.17
C LEU A 12 1.69 -9.34 -9.96
N ALA A 13 2.79 -8.82 -10.53
CA ALA A 13 3.11 -7.41 -10.44
C ALA A 13 2.04 -6.53 -11.12
N ALA A 14 1.46 -6.98 -12.25
CA ALA A 14 0.36 -6.30 -12.90
C ALA A 14 -0.90 -6.24 -12.02
N GLU A 15 -1.25 -7.34 -11.36
CA GLU A 15 -2.39 -7.38 -10.42
C GLU A 15 -2.21 -6.40 -9.23
N PHE A 16 -0.98 -6.26 -8.71
CA PHE A 16 -0.69 -5.23 -7.70
C PHE A 16 -0.83 -3.81 -8.26
N ALA A 17 -0.42 -3.59 -9.51
CA ALA A 17 -0.60 -2.30 -10.17
C ALA A 17 -2.08 -1.96 -10.37
N ASP A 18 -2.92 -2.93 -10.70
CA ASP A 18 -4.36 -2.73 -10.83
C ASP A 18 -5.00 -2.35 -9.48
N VAL A 19 -4.61 -3.01 -8.38
CA VAL A 19 -5.06 -2.63 -7.03
C VAL A 19 -4.66 -1.19 -6.71
N LEU A 20 -3.43 -0.78 -7.04
CA LEU A 20 -2.97 0.59 -6.84
C LEU A 20 -3.77 1.59 -7.68
N ALA A 21 -4.05 1.27 -8.95
CA ALA A 21 -4.83 2.12 -9.85
C ALA A 21 -6.26 2.33 -9.34
N TRP A 22 -6.90 1.27 -8.85
CA TRP A 22 -8.22 1.35 -8.23
C TRP A 22 -8.22 2.18 -6.94
N LEU A 23 -7.21 2.00 -6.08
CA LEU A 23 -7.06 2.80 -4.87
C LEU A 23 -6.91 4.30 -5.19
N ALA A 24 -6.06 4.64 -6.16
CA ALA A 24 -5.88 6.02 -6.60
C ALA A 24 -7.18 6.62 -7.18
N THR A 25 -7.94 5.82 -7.94
CA THR A 25 -9.24 6.24 -8.49
C THR A 25 -10.23 6.57 -7.38
N ILE A 26 -10.32 5.72 -6.35
CA ILE A 26 -11.20 5.94 -5.18
C ILE A 26 -10.77 7.19 -4.42
N ALA A 27 -9.46 7.41 -4.23
CA ALA A 27 -8.94 8.60 -3.56
C ALA A 27 -9.33 9.88 -4.30
N ASN A 28 -9.20 9.90 -5.64
CA ASN A 28 -9.61 11.02 -6.47
C ASN A 28 -11.11 11.32 -6.33
N VAL A 29 -11.97 10.28 -6.40
CA VAL A 29 -13.42 10.43 -6.23
C VAL A 29 -13.78 10.95 -4.84
N ALA A 30 -13.02 10.55 -3.81
CA ALA A 30 -13.20 11.02 -2.43
C ALA A 30 -12.61 12.41 -2.16
N GLY A 31 -11.91 13.03 -3.12
CA GLY A 31 -11.22 14.30 -2.92
C GLY A 31 -10.01 14.21 -1.98
N ILE A 32 -9.37 13.03 -1.91
CA ILE A 32 -8.21 12.75 -1.07
C ILE A 32 -6.95 12.81 -1.93
N ASP A 33 -5.98 13.63 -1.54
CA ASP A 33 -4.61 13.53 -2.05
C ASP A 33 -3.94 12.29 -1.43
N LEU A 34 -3.90 11.21 -2.20
CA LEU A 34 -3.32 9.93 -1.75
C LEU A 34 -1.82 10.06 -1.42
N GLY A 35 -1.08 10.89 -2.15
CA GLY A 35 0.35 11.10 -1.93
C GLY A 35 0.62 11.82 -0.61
N GLN A 36 -0.15 12.86 -0.34
CA GLN A 36 -0.11 13.57 0.94
C GLN A 36 -0.52 12.64 2.09
N ALA A 37 -1.60 11.86 1.94
CA ALA A 37 -2.05 10.93 2.98
C ALA A 37 -1.00 9.86 3.33
N ILE A 38 -0.29 9.33 2.32
CA ILE A 38 0.83 8.41 2.54
C ILE A 38 1.98 9.12 3.27
N SER A 39 2.32 10.34 2.86
CA SER A 39 3.39 11.13 3.48
C SER A 39 3.08 11.49 4.93
N ASP A 40 1.84 11.86 5.24
CA ASP A 40 1.40 12.17 6.60
C ASP A 40 1.46 10.94 7.51
N LYS A 41 1.08 9.77 6.98
CA LYS A 41 1.05 8.53 7.77
C LYS A 41 2.43 7.88 7.90
N TYR A 42 3.26 7.89 6.86
CA TYR A 42 4.47 7.09 6.79
C TYR A 42 5.76 7.89 6.51
N GLY A 43 5.65 9.19 6.20
CA GLY A 43 6.79 10.03 5.81
C GLY A 43 7.81 10.29 6.92
N SER A 44 7.40 10.17 8.19
CA SER A 44 8.28 10.25 9.36
C SER A 44 8.73 8.88 9.89
N GLY A 45 8.37 7.79 9.20
CA GLY A 45 8.63 6.42 9.61
C GLY A 45 7.35 5.64 9.94
N CYS A 46 7.53 4.41 10.43
CA CYS A 46 6.41 3.55 10.80
C CYS A 46 5.56 4.19 11.92
N PRO A 47 4.21 4.24 11.78
CA PRO A 47 3.32 4.75 12.82
C PRO A 47 3.45 4.06 14.18
N GLY A 48 3.87 2.79 14.19
CA GLY A 48 4.03 2.02 15.43
C GLY A 48 5.36 2.27 16.14
N CYS A 49 6.48 2.18 15.43
CA CYS A 49 7.82 2.24 16.05
C CYS A 49 8.65 3.49 15.70
N GLY A 50 8.15 4.41 14.87
CA GLY A 50 8.80 5.66 14.48
C GLY A 50 10.05 5.51 13.59
N ARG A 51 10.45 4.29 13.23
CA ARG A 51 11.64 4.04 12.39
C ARG A 51 11.28 4.02 10.91
N LEU A 52 12.16 4.55 10.07
CA LEU A 52 12.06 4.45 8.61
C LEU A 52 12.08 2.99 8.14
N VAL A 53 12.92 2.16 8.77
CA VAL A 53 12.88 0.70 8.64
C VAL A 53 12.08 0.13 9.81
N CYS A 54 10.84 -0.25 9.52
CA CYS A 54 9.93 -0.81 10.52
C CYS A 54 10.49 -2.07 11.19
N SER A 55 10.32 -2.18 12.51
CA SER A 55 10.66 -3.38 13.29
C SER A 55 9.57 -3.72 14.31
N CYS A 56 8.34 -3.25 14.06
CA CYS A 56 7.17 -3.78 14.74
C CYS A 56 7.06 -5.30 14.46
N PRO A 57 6.59 -6.10 15.43
CA PRO A 57 6.24 -7.48 15.16
C PRO A 57 5.19 -7.55 14.04
N MET A 58 5.25 -8.60 13.21
CA MET A 58 4.38 -8.70 12.02
C MET A 58 2.88 -8.67 12.33
N GLN A 59 2.49 -8.99 13.56
CA GLN A 59 1.09 -8.93 14.02
C GLN A 59 0.60 -7.50 14.32
N GLU A 60 1.49 -6.51 14.41
CA GLU A 60 1.17 -5.12 14.79
C GLU A 60 1.20 -4.14 13.61
N LYS A 61 1.19 -4.63 12.36
CA LYS A 61 0.89 -3.73 11.23
C LYS A 61 -0.57 -3.27 11.38
N PRO A 62 -0.84 -1.97 11.59
CA PRO A 62 -2.21 -1.46 11.58
C PRO A 62 -2.84 -1.56 10.18
#